data_AF-A0A382THD0-F1
#
_entry.id   AF-A0A382THD0-F1
#
_cell.length_a   1.000
_cell.length_b   1.000
_cell.length_c   1.000
_cell.angle_alpha   90.00
_cell.angle_beta   90.00
_cell.angle_gamma   90.00
#
_symmetry.space_group_name_H-M   'P 1'
#
loop_
_entity.id
_entity.type
_entity.pdbx_description
1 polymer ?
#
loop_
_entity_poly.entity_id
_entity_poly.type
_entity_poly.pdbx_seq_one_letter_code
_entity_poly.pdbx_strand_id
1 'polypeptide(L)'
;VDAKIKLIMFESLTCSHCGNFHKNVYPSLKENFIDKGLVYIEFRNFPLDMAALNASKIAHCKNDGNSEILHYLFINQRQWVKGNSIEELNKNIKNFIDKSNFNLNFDQCINNKKVEDHILEDRIEGVKKFKI
;
A
#
# COMPACT_ATOMS: atom_id res chain seq x y z
N VAL A 1 12.46 14.68 -4.86
CA VAL A 1 13.83 14.09 -4.86
C VAL A 1 14.32 14.09 -6.29
N ASP A 2 15.56 14.50 -6.55
CA ASP A 2 16.16 14.54 -7.90
C ASP A 2 16.99 13.27 -8.14
N ALA A 3 16.31 12.15 -8.39
CA ALA A 3 16.95 10.87 -8.68
C ALA A 3 16.92 10.59 -10.19
N LYS A 4 18.03 10.09 -10.75
CA LYS A 4 18.15 9.83 -12.19
C LYS A 4 17.25 8.70 -12.68
N ILE A 5 16.98 7.72 -11.82
CA ILE A 5 16.15 6.56 -12.15
C ILE A 5 14.85 6.66 -11.34
N LYS A 6 13.73 6.54 -12.03
CA LYS A 6 12.40 6.47 -11.43
C LYS A 6 11.79 5.10 -11.69
N LEU A 7 11.41 4.41 -10.63
CA LEU A 7 10.64 3.18 -10.69
C LEU A 7 9.18 3.47 -10.32
N ILE A 8 8.26 2.96 -11.13
CA ILE A 8 6.83 2.98 -10.82
C ILE A 8 6.43 1.55 -10.49
N MET A 9 5.95 1.33 -9.27
CA MET A 9 5.62 0.01 -8.75
C MET A 9 4.11 -0.07 -8.53
N PHE A 10 3.42 -0.93 -9.28
CA PHE A 10 1.99 -1.20 -9.09
C PHE A 10 1.80 -2.43 -8.22
N GLU A 11 1.11 -2.28 -7.09
CA GLU A 11 1.03 -3.35 -6.09
C GLU A 11 -0.36 -3.50 -5.47
N SER A 12 -0.71 -4.74 -5.12
CA SER A 12 -1.92 -5.07 -4.35
C SER A 12 -1.54 -5.43 -2.93
N LEU A 13 -2.19 -4.81 -1.95
CA LEU A 13 -1.92 -5.04 -0.53
C LEU A 13 -2.26 -6.47 -0.04
N THR A 14 -3.03 -7.24 -0.80
CA THR A 14 -3.31 -8.66 -0.55
C THR A 14 -2.38 -9.62 -1.34
N CYS A 15 -1.51 -9.10 -2.21
CA CYS A 15 -0.59 -9.93 -2.99
C CYS A 15 0.59 -10.41 -2.13
N SER A 16 0.73 -11.73 -2.00
CA SER A 16 1.80 -12.36 -1.21
C SER A 16 3.20 -12.06 -1.73
N HIS A 17 3.36 -11.93 -3.05
CA HIS A 17 4.64 -11.59 -3.68
C HIS A 17 5.05 -10.14 -3.40
N CYS A 18 4.11 -9.18 -3.41
CA CYS A 18 4.35 -7.79 -3.00
C CYS A 18 4.76 -7.74 -1.52
N GLY A 19 4.04 -8.45 -0.64
CA GLY A 19 4.41 -8.57 0.77
C GLY A 19 5.84 -9.14 0.96
N ASN A 20 6.21 -10.15 0.18
CA ASN A 20 7.57 -10.71 0.19
C ASN A 20 8.63 -9.69 -0.29
N PHE A 21 8.34 -8.92 -1.35
CA PHE A 21 9.22 -7.86 -1.83
C PHE A 21 9.50 -6.84 -0.72
N HIS A 22 8.48 -6.29 -0.07
CA HIS A 22 8.66 -5.32 0.99
C HIS A 22 9.41 -5.85 2.21
N LYS A 23 9.24 -7.14 2.51
CA LYS A 23 9.90 -7.77 3.65
C LYS A 23 11.38 -8.10 3.37
N ASN A 24 11.68 -8.62 2.19
CA ASN A 24 12.96 -9.28 1.93
C ASN A 24 13.83 -8.58 0.87
N VAL A 25 13.27 -7.73 0.01
CA VAL A 25 13.98 -7.10 -1.11
C VAL A 25 14.08 -5.58 -0.92
N TYR A 26 12.96 -4.93 -0.59
CA TYR A 26 12.88 -3.48 -0.43
C TYR A 26 13.92 -2.90 0.55
N PRO A 27 14.26 -3.53 1.71
CA PRO A 27 15.25 -2.98 2.62
C PRO A 27 16.62 -2.76 1.97
N SER A 28 17.12 -3.75 1.23
CA SER A 28 18.41 -3.66 0.53
C SER A 28 18.34 -2.68 -0.65
N LEU A 29 17.23 -2.67 -1.39
CA LEU A 29 16.99 -1.68 -2.46
C LEU A 29 16.98 -0.25 -1.91
N LYS A 30 16.36 -0.04 -0.76
CA LYS A 30 16.28 1.25 -0.08
C LYS A 30 17.66 1.73 0.35
N GLU A 31 18.39 0.91 1.11
CA GLU A 31 19.73 1.25 1.61
C GLU A 31 20.73 1.51 0.48
N ASN A 32 20.72 0.66 -0.54
CA ASN A 32 21.75 0.72 -1.58
C ASN A 32 21.47 1.75 -2.68
N PHE A 33 20.22 2.15 -2.89
CA PHE A 33 19.84 2.99 -4.04
C PHE A 33 18.93 4.17 -3.68
N ILE A 34 17.89 3.96 -2.88
CA ILE A 34 16.90 5.02 -2.58
C ILE A 34 17.51 6.06 -1.62
N ASP A 35 18.11 5.60 -0.52
CA ASP A 35 18.71 6.46 0.50
C ASP A 35 19.93 7.22 -0.03
N LYS A 36 20.57 6.68 -1.09
CA LYS A 36 21.67 7.34 -1.81
C LYS A 36 21.19 8.29 -2.91
N GLY A 37 19.88 8.45 -3.11
CA GLY A 37 19.29 9.30 -4.13
C GLY A 37 19.49 8.80 -5.57
N LEU A 38 19.92 7.56 -5.77
CA LEU A 38 20.15 6.99 -7.10
C LEU A 38 18.84 6.58 -7.78
N VAL A 39 17.89 6.09 -6.98
CA VAL A 39 16.58 5.62 -7.43
C VAL A 39 15.48 6.29 -6.61
N TYR A 40 14.44 6.75 -7.29
CA TYR A 40 13.18 7.16 -6.68
C TYR A 40 12.11 6.12 -7.03
N ILE A 41 11.36 5.66 -6.02
CA ILE A 41 10.25 4.73 -6.22
C ILE A 41 8.93 5.46 -5.97
N GLU A 42 8.03 5.35 -6.93
CA GLU A 42 6.63 5.73 -6.81
C GLU A 42 5.78 4.47 -6.69
N PHE A 43 5.24 4.22 -5.50
CA PHE A 43 4.27 3.16 -5.29
C PHE A 43 2.88 3.61 -5.74
N ARG A 44 2.25 2.82 -6.61
CA ARG A 44 0.91 3.03 -7.15
C ARG A 44 0.00 1.88 -6.78
N ASN A 45 -1.27 2.22 -6.58
CA ASN A 45 -2.24 1.25 -6.14
C ASN A 45 -2.65 0.32 -7.29
N PHE A 46 -2.74 -0.97 -7.01
CA PHE A 46 -3.31 -1.96 -7.94
C PHE A 46 -4.16 -2.98 -7.19
N PRO A 47 -5.25 -2.55 -6.53
CA PRO A 47 -6.08 -3.48 -5.76
C PRO A 47 -6.70 -4.55 -6.68
N LEU A 48 -6.54 -5.80 -6.28
CA LEU A 48 -7.10 -6.97 -6.99
C LEU A 48 -8.43 -7.45 -6.36
N ASP A 49 -8.75 -6.96 -5.17
CA ASP A 49 -9.94 -7.31 -4.41
C ASP A 49 -10.36 -6.14 -3.49
N MET A 50 -11.53 -6.28 -2.87
CA MET A 50 -12.08 -5.26 -1.97
C MET A 50 -11.25 -5.04 -0.69
N ALA A 51 -10.57 -6.07 -0.21
CA ALA A 51 -9.74 -5.94 0.99
C ALA A 51 -8.47 -5.14 0.69
N ALA A 52 -7.84 -5.36 -0.47
CA ALA A 52 -6.74 -4.55 -0.96
C ALA A 52 -7.16 -3.10 -1.19
N LEU A 53 -8.35 -2.85 -1.74
CA LEU A 53 -8.89 -1.49 -1.90
C LEU A 53 -9.03 -0.78 -0.55
N ASN A 54 -9.63 -1.44 0.45
CA ASN A 54 -9.78 -0.86 1.79
C ASN A 54 -8.43 -0.66 2.49
N ALA A 55 -7.50 -1.61 2.33
CA ALA A 55 -6.14 -1.47 2.85
C ALA A 55 -5.40 -0.30 2.18
N SER A 56 -5.59 -0.07 0.88
CA SER A 56 -5.03 1.08 0.17
C SER A 56 -5.60 2.39 0.70
N LYS A 57 -6.90 2.47 0.98
CA LYS A 57 -7.50 3.65 1.64
C LYS A 57 -6.89 3.94 3.01
N ILE A 58 -6.51 2.91 3.76
CA ILE A 58 -5.81 3.04 5.04
C ILE A 58 -4.36 3.52 4.83
N ALA A 59 -3.66 2.96 3.84
CA ALA A 59 -2.29 3.38 3.50
C ALA A 59 -2.22 4.87 3.14
N HIS A 60 -3.25 5.38 2.46
CA HIS A 60 -3.40 6.79 2.09
C HIS A 60 -4.09 7.65 3.16
N CYS A 61 -4.39 7.13 4.34
CA CYS A 61 -5.27 7.83 5.28
C CYS A 61 -4.72 9.17 5.79
N LYS A 62 -3.39 9.26 5.97
CA LYS A 62 -2.73 10.54 6.31
C LYS A 62 -2.52 11.44 5.09
N ASN A 63 -2.40 10.85 3.91
CA ASN A 63 -2.15 11.52 2.63
C ASN A 63 -1.03 12.57 2.70
N ASP A 64 0.05 12.27 3.41
CA ASP A 64 1.20 13.15 3.67
C ASP A 64 2.42 12.84 2.78
N GLY A 65 2.26 11.87 1.86
CA GLY A 65 3.33 11.39 0.97
C GLY A 65 4.27 10.36 1.59
N ASN A 66 4.11 9.98 2.87
CA ASN A 66 4.95 8.98 3.52
C ASN A 66 4.47 7.55 3.22
N SER A 67 5.41 6.65 2.92
CA SER A 67 5.12 5.23 2.63
C SER A 67 5.12 4.32 3.88
N GLU A 68 5.19 4.89 5.09
CA GLU A 68 5.32 4.11 6.33
C GLU A 68 4.15 3.14 6.56
N ILE A 69 2.91 3.62 6.39
CA ILE A 69 1.71 2.78 6.59
C ILE A 69 1.67 1.69 5.51
N LEU A 70 2.01 2.02 4.26
CA LEU A 70 2.11 1.07 3.16
C LEU A 70 3.09 -0.07 3.49
N HIS A 71 4.32 0.27 3.88
CA HIS A 71 5.33 -0.72 4.25
C HIS A 71 4.91 -1.54 5.47
N TYR A 72 4.32 -0.90 6.49
CA TYR A 72 3.84 -1.58 7.69
C TYR A 72 2.77 -2.63 7.35
N LEU A 73 1.82 -2.29 6.48
CA LEU A 73 0.79 -3.22 6.01
C LEU A 73 1.42 -4.38 5.23
N PHE A 74 2.37 -4.14 4.32
CA PHE A 74 3.01 -5.23 3.58
C PHE A 74 3.88 -6.15 4.45
N ILE A 75 4.72 -5.59 5.32
CA ILE A 75 5.63 -6.37 6.19
C ILE A 75 4.81 -7.29 7.12
N ASN A 76 3.64 -6.83 7.55
CA ASN A 76 2.74 -7.56 8.44
C ASN A 76 1.53 -8.14 7.73
N GLN A 77 1.57 -8.31 6.41
CA GLN A 77 0.43 -8.77 5.59
C GLN A 77 -0.24 -10.02 6.15
N ARG A 78 0.55 -11.02 6.56
CA ARG A 78 0.06 -12.26 7.15
C ARG A 78 -0.69 -12.09 8.47
N GLN A 79 -0.57 -10.95 9.15
CA GLN A 79 -1.26 -10.70 10.42
C GLN A 79 -2.68 -10.19 10.20
N TRP A 80 -2.92 -9.41 9.15
CA TRP A 80 -4.22 -8.76 8.90
C TRP A 80 -4.98 -9.34 7.70
N VAL A 81 -4.30 -9.92 6.69
CA VAL A 81 -4.96 -10.65 5.58
C VAL A 81 -5.38 -12.03 6.08
N LYS A 82 -6.44 -12.05 6.90
CA LYS A 82 -7.04 -13.26 7.47
C LYS A 82 -8.55 -13.12 7.44
N GLY A 83 -9.25 -14.22 7.19
CA GLY A 83 -10.71 -14.27 7.15
C GLY A 83 -11.23 -14.72 5.79
N ASN A 84 -12.51 -15.07 5.77
CA ASN A 84 -13.20 -15.61 4.59
C ASN A 84 -14.21 -14.62 4.00
N SER A 85 -14.46 -13.49 4.66
CA SER A 85 -15.33 -12.42 4.18
C SER A 85 -14.65 -11.04 4.28
N ILE A 86 -15.21 -10.06 3.56
CA ILE A 86 -14.71 -8.69 3.60
C ILE A 86 -14.90 -8.05 4.98
N GLU A 87 -15.97 -8.40 5.70
CA GLU A 87 -16.23 -7.92 7.06
C GLU A 87 -15.16 -8.44 8.04
N GLU A 88 -14.82 -9.73 7.96
CA GLU A 88 -13.75 -10.32 8.77
C GLU A 88 -12.39 -9.69 8.46
N LEU A 89 -12.07 -9.53 7.18
CA LEU A 89 -10.83 -8.90 6.73
C LEU A 89 -10.75 -7.45 7.23
N ASN A 90 -11.81 -6.65 7.05
CA ASN A 90 -11.89 -5.27 7.54
C ASN A 90 -11.74 -5.18 9.06
N LYS A 91 -12.39 -6.08 9.80
CA LYS A 91 -12.24 -6.17 11.27
C LYS A 91 -10.79 -6.48 11.66
N ASN A 92 -10.13 -7.40 10.94
CA ASN A 92 -8.76 -7.78 11.22
C ASN A 92 -7.76 -6.67 10.92
N ILE A 93 -7.89 -5.96 9.79
CA ILE A 93 -7.02 -4.81 9.51
C ILE A 93 -7.29 -3.64 10.46
N LYS A 94 -8.55 -3.40 10.87
CA LYS A 94 -8.90 -2.40 11.90
C LYS A 94 -8.18 -2.70 13.20
N ASN A 95 -8.36 -3.91 13.74
CA ASN A 95 -7.70 -4.35 14.98
C ASN A 95 -6.17 -4.31 14.88
N PHE A 96 -5.61 -4.56 13.70
CA PHE A 96 -4.17 -4.51 13.47
C PHE A 96 -3.64 -3.07 13.47
N ILE A 97 -4.35 -2.14 12.82
CA ILE A 97 -4.00 -0.72 12.77
C ILE A 97 -4.24 -0.01 14.09
N ASP A 98 -5.29 -0.34 14.83
CA ASP A 98 -5.57 0.24 16.15
C ASP A 98 -4.47 -0.08 17.18
N LYS A 99 -3.69 -1.14 16.95
CA LYS A 99 -2.51 -1.51 17.77
C LYS A 99 -1.23 -0.82 17.32
N SER A 100 -1.26 -0.09 16.21
CA SER A 100 -0.11 0.66 15.70
C SER A 100 -0.06 2.07 16.32
N ASN A 101 1.09 2.73 16.19
CA ASN A 101 1.26 4.11 16.66
C ASN A 101 0.81 5.16 15.63
N PHE A 102 0.08 4.76 14.58
CA PHE A 102 -0.31 5.69 13.51
C PHE A 102 -1.48 6.59 13.87
N ASN A 103 -2.27 6.27 14.91
CA ASN A 103 -3.43 7.03 15.39
C ASN A 103 -4.43 7.36 14.26
N LEU A 104 -4.85 6.34 13.51
CA LEU A 104 -5.76 6.49 12.36
C LEU A 104 -7.21 6.26 12.77
N ASN A 105 -8.14 7.02 12.20
CA ASN A 105 -9.57 6.73 12.29
C ASN A 105 -9.98 5.81 11.14
N PHE A 106 -10.06 4.51 11.40
CA PHE A 106 -10.35 3.48 10.39
C PHE A 106 -11.59 3.80 9.54
N ASP A 107 -12.70 4.15 10.18
CA ASP A 107 -13.98 4.38 9.51
C ASP A 107 -13.91 5.65 8.64
N GLN A 108 -13.18 6.68 9.06
CA GLN A 108 -12.90 7.85 8.23
C GLN A 108 -12.02 7.50 7.03
N CYS A 109 -10.96 6.68 7.23
CA CYS A 109 -10.05 6.30 6.16
C CYS A 109 -10.80 5.55 5.04
N ILE A 110 -11.56 4.51 5.38
CA ILE A 110 -12.19 3.64 4.37
C ILE A 110 -13.39 4.29 3.67
N ASN A 111 -13.97 5.35 4.23
CA ASN A 111 -15.09 6.08 3.63
C ASN A 111 -14.65 7.31 2.82
N ASN A 112 -13.34 7.57 2.71
CA ASN A 112 -12.83 8.70 1.94
C ASN A 112 -12.93 8.44 0.42
N LYS A 113 -13.95 9.03 -0.22
CA LYS A 113 -14.22 8.86 -1.66
C LYS A 113 -13.14 9.42 -2.57
N LYS A 114 -12.50 10.54 -2.21
CA LYS A 114 -11.41 11.10 -3.04
C LYS A 114 -10.22 10.16 -3.12
N VAL A 115 -9.90 9.50 -2.01
CA VAL A 115 -8.83 8.50 -1.95
C VAL A 115 -9.23 7.22 -2.70
N GLU A 116 -10.50 6.79 -2.56
CA GLU A 116 -11.04 5.66 -3.33
C GLU A 116 -10.92 5.89 -4.85
N ASP A 117 -11.33 7.07 -5.33
CA ASP A 117 -11.25 7.43 -6.75
C ASP A 117 -9.80 7.41 -7.24
N HIS A 118 -8.88 8.04 -6.49
CA HIS A 118 -7.44 8.03 -6.80
C HIS A 118 -6.86 6.61 -6.91
N ILE A 119 -7.21 5.72 -5.98
CA ILE A 119 -6.78 4.32 -5.99
C ILE A 119 -7.28 3.58 -7.24
N LEU A 120 -8.52 3.82 -7.64
CA LEU A 120 -9.12 3.19 -8.82
C LEU A 120 -8.52 3.76 -10.12
N GLU A 121 -8.23 5.06 -10.14
CA GLU A 121 -7.55 5.73 -11.26
C GLU A 121 -6.14 5.18 -11.48
N ASP A 122 -5.36 4.96 -10.41
CA ASP A 122 -4.04 4.32 -10.49
C ASP A 122 -4.13 2.97 -11.21
N ARG A 123 -5.09 2.12 -10.81
CA ARG A 123 -5.30 0.81 -11.43
C ARG A 123 -5.69 0.95 -12.90
N ILE A 124 -6.57 1.89 -13.24
CA ILE A 124 -6.98 2.16 -14.63
C ILE A 124 -5.79 2.65 -15.46
N GLU A 125 -4.95 3.55 -14.94
CA GLU A 125 -3.75 4.01 -15.65
C GLU A 125 -2.77 2.85 -15.86
N GLY A 126 -2.56 2.01 -14.84
CA GLY A 126 -1.77 0.78 -14.92
C GLY A 126 -2.15 -0.05 -16.15
N VAL A 127 -3.43 -0.42 -16.25
CA VAL A 127 -3.95 -1.23 -17.35
C VAL A 127 -3.85 -0.49 -18.70
N LYS A 128 -4.30 0.77 -18.77
CA LYS A 128 -4.42 1.49 -20.05
C LYS A 128 -3.07 1.90 -20.63
N LYS A 129 -2.16 2.40 -19.80
CA LYS A 129 -0.90 3.01 -20.22
C LYS A 129 0.24 2.02 -20.22
N PHE A 130 0.32 1.17 -19.20
CA PHE A 130 1.44 0.25 -19.00
C PHE A 130 1.10 -1.20 -19.39
N LYS A 131 -0.18 -1.50 -19.69
CA LYS A 131 -0.64 -2.83 -20.16
C LYS A 131 -0.31 -3.96 -19.19
N ILE A 132 -0.38 -3.66 -17.89
CA ILE A 132 -0.28 -4.62 -16.78
C ILE A 132 -1.66 -5.11 -16.34
#